data_AF-A0A0E2AP65-F1
#
_entry.id   AF-A0A0E2AP65-F1
#
_cell.length_a   1.000
_cell.length_b   1.000
_cell.length_c   1.000
_cell.angle_alpha   90.00
_cell.angle_beta   90.00
_cell.angle_gamma   90.00
#
_symmetry.space_group_name_H-M   'P 1'
#
loop_
_entity.id
_entity.type
_entity.pdbx_description
1 polymer ?
#
loop_
_entity_poly.entity_id
_entity_poly.type
_entity_poly.pdbx_seq_one_letter_code
_entity_poly.pdbx_strand_id
1 'polypeptide(L)'
;MKTAREIQNGNKNSPNLPLQNLIVWVFRIFPSVLCWSLYGGNFLGWLIGLWLAGKIIAGIIRFVWGCLITILSIAVIIGFIIWIATL
;
A
#
# COMPACT_ATOMS: atom_id res chain seq x y z
N MET A 1 44.77 -27.48 -7.94
CA MET A 1 43.37 -27.72 -7.53
C MET A 1 42.91 -26.63 -6.58
N LYS A 2 42.10 -25.67 -7.04
CA LYS A 2 41.40 -24.71 -6.16
C LYS A 2 40.19 -24.13 -6.88
N THR A 3 39.14 -24.95 -7.08
CA THR A 3 37.96 -24.54 -7.87
C THR A 3 36.64 -25.04 -7.27
N ALA A 4 36.50 -24.98 -5.95
CA ALA A 4 35.22 -25.27 -5.29
C ALA A 4 34.79 -24.19 -4.28
N ARG A 5 35.74 -23.39 -3.78
CA ARG A 5 35.49 -22.49 -2.65
C ARG A 5 35.01 -21.09 -3.04
N GLU A 6 35.29 -20.64 -4.26
CA GLU A 6 34.80 -19.33 -4.74
C GLU A 6 33.35 -19.38 -5.24
N ILE A 7 32.91 -20.50 -5.83
CA ILE A 7 31.55 -20.62 -6.38
C ILE A 7 30.49 -20.60 -5.26
N GLN A 8 30.81 -21.12 -4.06
CA GLN A 8 29.90 -21.09 -2.92
C GLN A 8 29.87 -19.75 -2.16
N ASN A 9 30.86 -18.88 -2.33
CA ASN A 9 30.92 -17.59 -1.63
C ASN A 9 30.25 -16.45 -2.41
N GLY A 10 30.11 -16.58 -3.73
CA GLY A 10 29.34 -15.63 -4.57
C GLY A 10 27.82 -15.69 -4.36
N ASN A 11 27.30 -16.74 -3.71
CA ASN A 11 25.86 -16.93 -3.47
C ASN A 11 25.35 -16.17 -2.22
N LYS A 12 26.23 -15.68 -1.35
CA LYS A 12 25.82 -15.16 -0.04
C LYS A 12 25.36 -13.70 -0.06
N ASN A 13 25.63 -12.97 -1.16
CA ASN A 13 25.61 -11.51 -1.14
C ASN A 13 24.68 -10.86 -2.20
N SER A 14 23.83 -11.59 -2.93
CA SER A 14 22.94 -10.95 -3.92
C SER A 14 21.58 -11.63 -4.21
N PRO A 15 20.71 -11.81 -3.20
CA PRO A 15 19.27 -11.81 -3.47
C PRO A 15 18.57 -10.53 -3.00
N ASN A 16 19.08 -9.83 -1.98
CA ASN A 16 18.25 -8.88 -1.22
C ASN A 16 18.07 -7.50 -1.86
N LEU A 17 18.85 -7.14 -2.88
CA LEU A 17 18.68 -5.87 -3.59
C LEU A 17 17.68 -5.92 -4.76
N PRO A 18 17.61 -7.00 -5.57
CA PRO A 18 16.54 -7.17 -6.56
C PRO A 18 15.24 -7.77 -5.99
N LEU A 19 15.26 -8.45 -4.83
CA LEU A 19 14.05 -9.08 -4.29
C LEU A 19 12.96 -8.05 -3.95
N GLN A 20 13.34 -6.94 -3.29
CA GLN A 20 12.39 -5.88 -2.94
C GLN A 20 11.75 -5.25 -4.17
N ASN A 21 12.54 -5.01 -5.23
CA ASN A 21 12.00 -4.48 -6.49
C ASN A 21 11.14 -5.53 -7.20
N LEU A 22 11.49 -6.82 -7.15
CA LEU A 22 10.64 -7.89 -7.66
C LEU A 22 9.34 -8.03 -6.88
N ILE A 23 9.36 -7.89 -5.56
CA ILE A 23 8.15 -7.91 -4.73
C ILE A 23 7.25 -6.73 -5.09
N VAL A 24 7.80 -5.53 -5.27
CA VAL A 24 7.04 -4.35 -5.72
C VAL A 24 6.48 -4.55 -7.14
N TRP A 25 7.26 -5.13 -8.05
CA TRP A 25 6.82 -5.44 -9.41
C TRP A 25 5.73 -6.51 -9.43
N VAL A 26 5.89 -7.59 -8.67
CA VAL A 26 4.90 -8.66 -8.51
C VAL A 26 3.64 -8.11 -7.86
N PHE A 27 3.75 -7.32 -6.78
CA PHE A 27 2.59 -6.69 -6.15
C PHE A 27 1.83 -5.75 -7.10
N ARG A 28 2.54 -5.10 -8.04
CA ARG A 28 1.93 -4.24 -9.05
C ARG A 28 1.28 -5.02 -10.20
N ILE A 29 1.89 -6.12 -10.63
CA ILE A 29 1.44 -6.92 -11.78
C ILE A 29 0.40 -7.98 -11.39
N PHE A 30 0.53 -8.59 -10.22
CA PHE A 30 -0.35 -9.65 -9.73
C PHE A 30 -1.84 -9.28 -9.73
N PRO A 31 -2.26 -8.10 -9.24
CA PRO A 31 -3.67 -7.70 -9.33
C PRO A 31 -4.09 -7.45 -10.79
N SER A 32 -3.21 -6.94 -11.66
CA SER A 32 -3.54 -6.75 -13.08
C SER A 32 -3.75 -8.08 -13.80
N VAL A 33 -2.90 -9.08 -13.55
CA VAL A 33 -2.98 -10.41 -14.17
C VAL A 33 -4.15 -11.21 -13.62
N LEU A 34 -4.39 -11.16 -12.30
CA LEU A 34 -5.56 -11.81 -11.70
C LEU A 34 -6.86 -11.20 -12.20
N CYS A 35 -6.94 -9.88 -12.29
CA CYS A 35 -8.13 -9.22 -12.84
C CYS A 35 -8.35 -9.51 -14.33
N TRP A 36 -7.28 -9.65 -15.12
CA TRP A 36 -7.37 -10.08 -16.52
C TRP A 36 -7.91 -11.51 -16.65
N SER A 37 -7.44 -12.41 -15.79
CA SER A 37 -7.81 -13.83 -15.80
C SER A 37 -9.25 -14.06 -15.32
N LEU A 38 -9.69 -13.37 -14.25
CA LEU A 38 -11.03 -13.50 -13.69
C LEU A 38 -12.13 -12.97 -14.61
N TYR A 39 -11.81 -11.99 -15.46
CA TYR A 39 -12.79 -11.32 -16.32
C TYR A 39 -12.81 -11.86 -17.76
N GLY A 40 -12.07 -12.94 -18.03
CA GLY A 40 -12.08 -13.64 -19.32
C GLY A 40 -11.69 -12.77 -20.51
N GLY A 41 -10.92 -11.70 -20.29
CA GLY A 41 -10.53 -10.73 -21.33
C GLY A 41 -11.54 -9.62 -21.63
N ASN A 42 -12.66 -9.51 -20.89
CA ASN A 42 -13.61 -8.42 -21.09
C ASN A 42 -13.16 -7.11 -20.40
N PHE A 43 -12.42 -6.29 -21.15
CA PHE A 43 -11.88 -4.98 -20.72
C PHE A 43 -12.91 -4.06 -20.05
N LEU A 44 -14.17 -4.08 -20.50
CA LEU A 44 -15.21 -3.17 -19.99
C LEU A 44 -15.54 -3.40 -18.53
N GLY A 45 -15.67 -4.67 -18.11
CA GLY A 45 -15.97 -4.95 -16.73
C GLY A 45 -14.74 -4.94 -15.82
N TRP A 46 -13.53 -5.08 -16.39
CA TRP A 46 -12.31 -4.68 -15.69
C TRP A 46 -12.31 -3.17 -15.39
N LEU A 47 -12.69 -2.34 -16.36
CA LEU A 47 -12.81 -0.88 -16.20
C LEU A 47 -13.87 -0.52 -15.15
N ILE A 48 -15.03 -1.20 -15.16
CA ILE A 48 -16.09 -1.01 -14.16
C ILE A 48 -15.61 -1.40 -12.76
N GLY A 49 -14.84 -2.48 -12.63
CA GLY A 49 -14.26 -2.92 -11.37
C GLY A 49 -13.23 -1.92 -10.83
N LEU A 50 -12.36 -1.40 -11.71
CA LEU A 50 -11.39 -0.36 -11.36
C LEU A 50 -12.09 0.93 -10.93
N TRP A 51 -13.14 1.31 -11.67
CA TRP A 51 -13.97 2.48 -11.36
C TRP A 51 -14.64 2.35 -9.99
N LEU A 52 -15.21 1.17 -9.70
CA LEU A 52 -15.85 0.89 -8.42
C LEU A 52 -14.82 0.92 -7.28
N ALA A 53 -13.65 0.30 -7.47
CA ALA A 53 -12.56 0.33 -6.51
C ALA A 53 -12.09 1.77 -6.23
N GLY A 54 -11.96 2.59 -7.27
CA GLY A 54 -11.63 4.01 -7.14
C GLY A 54 -12.66 4.78 -6.30
N LYS A 55 -13.96 4.54 -6.50
CA LYS A 55 -15.02 5.15 -5.68
C LYS A 55 -14.96 4.71 -4.21
N ILE A 56 -14.69 3.43 -3.96
CA ILE A 56 -14.57 2.89 -2.59
C ILE A 56 -13.35 3.51 -1.90
N ILE A 57 -12.19 3.52 -2.56
CA ILE A 57 -10.95 4.10 -2.03
C ILE A 57 -11.14 5.59 -1.72
N ALA A 58 -11.75 6.33 -2.64
CA ALA A 58 -12.06 7.75 -2.41
C ALA A 58 -12.98 7.93 -1.18
N GLY A 59 -13.98 7.07 -0.99
CA GLY A 59 -14.84 7.06 0.18
C GLY A 59 -14.05 6.82 1.48
N ILE A 60 -13.17 5.82 1.49
CA ILE A 60 -12.31 5.50 2.64
C ILE A 60 -11.38 6.67 2.98
N ILE A 61 -10.71 7.26 1.99
CA ILE A 61 -9.82 8.41 2.19
C ILE A 61 -10.60 9.57 2.82
N ARG A 62 -11.80 9.86 2.31
CA ARG A 62 -12.64 10.94 2.81
C ARG A 62 -13.11 10.69 4.24
N PHE A 63 -13.41 9.43 4.57
CA PHE A 63 -13.75 9.01 5.93
C PHE A 63 -12.58 9.19 6.90
N VAL A 64 -11.38 8.70 6.53
CA VAL A 64 -10.16 8.85 7.34
C VAL A 64 -9.83 10.33 7.54
N TRP A 65 -9.94 11.14 6.49
CA TRP A 65 -9.73 12.58 6.59
C TRP A 65 -10.73 13.24 7.54
N GLY A 66 -12.00 12.85 7.46
CA GLY A 66 -13.03 13.28 8.41
C GLY A 66 -12.72 12.88 9.85
N CYS A 67 -12.32 11.63 10.08
CA CYS A 67 -11.89 11.17 11.41
C CYS A 67 -10.71 11.96 11.95
N LEU A 68 -9.71 12.26 11.12
CA LEU A 68 -8.54 13.04 11.53
C LEU A 68 -8.94 14.45 11.98
N ILE A 69 -9.81 15.11 11.21
CA ILE A 69 -10.34 16.44 11.56
C ILE A 69 -11.11 16.40 12.87
N THR A 70 -11.93 15.38 13.09
CA THR A 70 -12.70 15.21 14.34
C THR A 70 -11.77 15.04 15.54
N ILE A 71 -10.74 14.21 15.45
CA ILE A 71 -9.77 14.00 16.54
C ILE A 71 -9.03 15.31 16.84
N LEU A 72 -8.60 16.02 15.80
CA LEU A 72 -7.94 17.31 15.95
C LEU A 72 -8.86 18.33 16.64
N SER A 73 -10.13 18.39 16.24
CA SER A 73 -11.12 19.27 16.86
C SER A 73 -11.31 18.96 18.34
N ILE A 74 -11.41 17.68 18.71
CA ILE A 74 -11.55 17.25 20.11
C ILE A 74 -10.30 17.65 20.91
N ALA A 75 -9.11 17.42 20.37
CA ALA A 75 -7.86 17.80 21.02
C ALA A 75 -7.80 19.32 21.29
N VAL A 76 -8.23 20.14 20.33
CA VAL A 76 -8.30 21.61 20.50
C VAL A 76 -9.31 21.98 21.59
N ILE A 77 -10.49 21.37 21.62
CA ILE A 77 -11.51 21.62 22.65
C ILE A 77 -10.98 21.27 24.04
N ILE A 78 -10.35 20.10 24.19
CA ILE A 78 -9.76 19.67 25.47
C ILE A 78 -8.67 20.64 25.91
N GLY A 79 -7.77 21.01 25.00
CA GLY A 79 -6.72 22.00 25.28
C GLY A 79 -7.27 23.35 25.73
N PHE A 80 -8.37 23.80 25.12
CA PHE A 80 -9.05 25.03 25.50
C PHE A 80 -9.68 24.95 26.90
N ILE A 81 -10.32 23.83 27.24
CA ILE A 81 -10.89 23.59 28.57
C ILE A 81 -9.79 23.61 29.63
N ILE A 82 -8.67 22.93 29.39
CA ILE A 82 -7.52 22.91 30.31
C ILE A 82 -6.95 24.32 30.49
N TRP A 83 -6.84 25.09 29.40
CA TRP A 83 -6.37 26.46 29.48
C TRP A 83 -7.28 27.31 30.36
N ILE A 84 -8.61 27.27 30.16
CA ILE A 84 -9.56 27.99 31.02
C ILE A 84 -9.44 27.54 32.47
N ALA A 85 -9.31 26.23 32.73
CA ALA A 85 -9.20 25.72 34.09
C ALA A 85 -7.90 26.08 34.80
N THR A 86 -6.86 26.45 34.04
CA THR A 86 -5.55 26.87 34.58
C THR A 86 -5.49 28.39 34.81
N LEU A 87 -6.37 29.16 34.15
CA LEU A 87 -6.48 30.61 34.29
C LEU A 87 -7.14 30.99 35.62
#